data_AF-A0A7X9GQD7-F1
#
_entry.id   AF-A0A7X9GQD7-F1
#
_cell.length_a   1.000
_cell.length_b   1.000
_cell.length_c   1.000
_cell.angle_alpha   90.00
_cell.angle_beta   90.00
_cell.angle_gamma   90.00
#
_symmetry.space_group_name_H-M   'P 1'
#
loop_
_entity.id
_entity.type
_entity.pdbx_description
1 polymer ?
#
loop_
_entity_poly.entity_id
_entity_poly.type
_entity_poly.pdbx_seq_one_letter_code
_entity_poly.pdbx_strand_id
1 'polypeptide(L)'
;MKKVVLIELFDYHSECLYSQVAFLKEANVDLTLIVNHKLEKIVRMLDLDVDIRTYDFKKIRSLLQLRRFILNNNFEVVILNTMQGSNILKFCLLPFPKHIKFVGILHDTSKLETSWGQRMIARRFNHFYTLSKYIEVVDNKKFITTYFNPCYFKKYKTVSLDKGGDLWITVPGSISYKRRSYDVLLEIAKHKDLKENVKFILLGDITKEDGSDFLSKIEKEGIKERFIVFDRFIPDELFHSYLKASDYLLPLIHPETPAAKQYIKNKISGIFPLSQAYGKIILYHQIFEAIKDFDYPALFYNSVEECISLISTPKKIKYYTPPNYEEEKRRYLGLIDLI
;
A
#
# COMPACT_ATOMS: atom_id res chain seq x y z
N MET A 1 19.15 -25.34 1.67
CA MET A 1 18.09 -24.33 1.85
C MET A 1 18.64 -22.99 1.38
N LYS A 2 17.97 -22.33 0.43
CA LYS A 2 18.46 -21.06 -0.14
C LYS A 2 18.39 -19.97 0.93
N LYS A 3 19.43 -19.14 1.06
CA LYS A 3 19.43 -18.03 2.04
C LYS A 3 18.88 -16.74 1.44
N VAL A 4 17.79 -16.24 1.99
CA VAL A 4 17.06 -15.06 1.50
C VAL A 4 17.02 -13.99 2.59
N VAL A 5 17.35 -12.75 2.22
CA VAL A 5 17.15 -11.59 3.08
C VAL A 5 16.15 -10.63 2.47
N LEU A 6 15.11 -10.28 3.23
CA LEU A 6 14.13 -9.24 2.90
C LEU A 6 14.47 -7.97 3.69
N ILE A 7 14.56 -6.83 3.01
CA ILE A 7 15.07 -5.60 3.60
C ILE A 7 14.12 -4.42 3.35
N GLU A 8 13.74 -3.71 4.43
CA GLU A 8 13.12 -2.38 4.38
C GLU A 8 14.05 -1.35 5.05
N LEU A 9 14.61 -0.43 4.26
CA LEU A 9 15.55 0.58 4.74
C LEU A 9 14.86 1.82 5.33
N PHE A 10 13.58 2.02 5.03
CA PHE A 10 12.80 3.18 5.40
C PHE A 10 11.83 2.89 6.56
N ASP A 11 11.15 3.92 7.03
CA ASP A 11 10.17 3.86 8.12
C ASP A 11 8.72 3.83 7.61
N TYR A 12 8.53 3.33 6.39
CA TYR A 12 7.25 3.20 5.71
C TYR A 12 7.21 1.90 4.88
N HIS A 13 6.06 1.59 4.29
CA HIS A 13 5.82 0.38 3.48
C HIS A 13 5.88 -0.95 4.24
N SER A 14 5.71 -0.92 5.57
CA SER A 14 5.62 -2.13 6.39
C SER A 14 4.41 -3.00 6.03
N GLU A 15 3.36 -2.41 5.46
CA GLU A 15 2.17 -3.12 4.98
C GLU A 15 2.49 -4.18 3.92
N CYS A 16 3.59 -4.01 3.16
CA CYS A 16 4.00 -4.97 2.14
C CYS A 16 4.73 -6.19 2.73
N LEU A 17 5.27 -6.09 3.95
CA LEU A 17 6.16 -7.11 4.51
C LEU A 17 5.43 -8.41 4.82
N TYR A 18 4.18 -8.32 5.29
CA TYR A 18 3.42 -9.51 5.68
C TYR A 18 3.21 -10.47 4.49
N SER A 19 2.68 -9.98 3.36
CA SER A 19 2.51 -10.80 2.15
C SER A 19 3.81 -11.47 1.71
N GLN A 20 4.91 -10.71 1.70
CA GLN A 20 6.20 -11.22 1.23
C GLN A 20 6.76 -12.31 2.16
N VAL A 21 6.69 -12.09 3.47
CA VAL A 21 7.14 -13.09 4.44
C VAL A 21 6.25 -14.33 4.39
N ALA A 22 4.94 -14.18 4.23
CA ALA A 22 4.03 -15.31 4.06
C ALA A 22 4.40 -16.17 2.84
N PHE A 23 4.65 -15.55 1.68
CA PHE A 23 5.07 -16.28 0.48
C PHE A 23 6.43 -16.97 0.67
N LEU A 24 7.40 -16.26 1.25
CA LEU A 24 8.77 -16.76 1.40
C LEU A 24 8.86 -17.89 2.43
N LYS A 25 8.10 -17.84 3.53
CA LYS A 25 8.13 -18.89 4.55
C LYS A 25 7.63 -20.24 4.07
N GLU A 26 6.71 -20.23 3.10
CA GLU A 26 6.21 -21.45 2.47
C GLU A 26 7.14 -21.98 1.37
N ALA A 27 8.09 -21.15 0.91
CA ALA A 27 9.23 -21.64 0.16
C ALA A 27 10.26 -22.19 1.16
N ASN A 28 10.82 -23.37 0.91
CA ASN A 28 11.83 -23.99 1.77
C ASN A 28 13.16 -23.19 1.76
N VAL A 29 13.18 -22.02 2.43
CA VAL A 29 14.27 -21.03 2.47
C VAL A 29 14.60 -20.60 3.89
N ASP A 30 15.83 -20.15 4.07
CA ASP A 30 16.32 -19.54 5.30
C ASP A 30 16.11 -18.02 5.18
N LEU A 31 15.04 -17.54 5.80
CA LEU A 31 14.58 -16.16 5.67
C LEU A 31 15.04 -15.30 6.87
N THR A 32 15.72 -14.21 6.56
CA THR A 32 15.98 -13.12 7.51
C THR A 32 15.28 -11.84 7.06
N LEU A 33 14.58 -11.18 7.98
CA LEU A 33 13.97 -9.88 7.79
C LEU A 33 14.84 -8.79 8.43
N ILE A 34 15.23 -7.79 7.64
CA ILE A 34 15.98 -6.63 8.11
C ILE A 34 15.16 -5.37 7.91
N VAL A 35 14.90 -4.63 8.98
CA VAL A 35 14.08 -3.40 8.91
C VAL A 35 14.79 -2.22 9.55
N ASN A 36 14.35 -1.02 9.18
CA ASN A 36 14.71 0.19 9.91
C ASN A 36 14.27 0.05 11.38
N HIS A 37 15.11 0.44 12.34
CA HIS A 37 14.79 0.38 13.78
C HIS A 37 13.46 1.06 14.16
N LYS A 38 13.04 2.08 13.40
CA LYS A 38 11.73 2.73 13.62
C LYS A 38 10.53 1.80 13.35
N LEU A 39 10.69 0.79 12.49
CA LEU A 39 9.66 -0.19 12.19
C LEU A 39 9.67 -1.38 13.16
N GLU A 40 10.65 -1.48 14.06
CA GLU A 40 10.82 -2.67 14.91
C GLU A 40 9.55 -3.04 15.65
N LYS A 41 8.91 -2.06 16.31
CA LYS A 41 7.67 -2.28 17.06
C LYS A 41 6.55 -2.81 16.15
N ILE A 42 6.37 -2.18 14.99
CA ILE A 42 5.33 -2.55 14.01
C ILE A 42 5.57 -3.96 13.50
N VAL A 43 6.80 -4.27 13.09
CA VAL A 43 7.16 -5.57 12.50
C VAL A 43 7.07 -6.70 13.51
N ARG A 44 7.46 -6.47 14.78
CA ARG A 44 7.29 -7.48 15.84
C ARG A 44 5.81 -7.74 16.15
N MET A 45 4.94 -6.74 16.03
CA MET A 45 3.49 -6.93 16.17
C MET A 45 2.86 -7.77 15.06
N LEU A 46 3.49 -7.83 13.88
CA LEU A 46 3.07 -8.72 12.79
C LEU A 46 3.27 -10.20 13.14
N ASP A 47 3.98 -10.53 14.23
CA ASP A 47 4.18 -11.90 14.74
C ASP A 47 4.70 -12.83 13.64
N LEU A 48 5.69 -12.33 12.91
CA LEU A 48 6.38 -13.05 11.86
C LEU A 48 7.40 -13.96 12.50
N ASP A 49 7.20 -15.26 12.38
CA ASP A 49 8.17 -16.27 12.83
C ASP A 49 9.34 -16.35 11.82
N VAL A 50 10.26 -15.37 11.92
CA VAL A 50 11.49 -15.19 11.13
C VAL A 50 12.57 -14.47 11.97
N ASP A 51 13.86 -14.59 11.60
CA ASP A 51 14.91 -13.76 12.23
C ASP A 51 14.68 -12.29 11.85
N ILE A 52 14.50 -11.42 12.84
CA ILE A 52 14.29 -9.98 12.65
C ILE A 52 15.51 -9.23 13.17
N ARG A 53 16.17 -8.49 12.28
CA ARG A 53 17.27 -7.58 12.60
C ARG A 53 16.92 -6.16 12.28
N THR A 54 17.42 -5.24 13.11
CA THR A 54 17.13 -3.82 12.96
C THR A 54 18.40 -2.99 12.89
N TYR A 55 18.36 -1.95 12.07
CA TYR A 55 19.46 -0.99 11.97
C TYR A 55 18.93 0.45 11.88
N ASP A 56 19.77 1.41 12.29
CA ASP A 56 19.51 2.83 12.07
C ASP A 56 20.09 3.30 10.73
N PHE A 57 19.29 3.18 9.67
CA PHE A 57 19.69 3.56 8.31
C PHE A 57 19.82 5.07 8.07
N LYS A 58 19.68 5.92 9.11
CA LYS A 58 20.20 7.30 9.03
C LYS A 58 21.73 7.32 9.02
N LYS A 59 22.38 6.29 9.57
CA LYS A 59 23.83 6.18 9.69
C LYS A 59 24.40 5.36 8.53
N ILE A 60 25.35 5.94 7.79
CA ILE A 60 26.02 5.23 6.68
C ILE A 60 26.72 3.93 7.13
N ARG A 61 27.23 3.91 8.37
CA ARG A 61 27.84 2.72 8.99
C ARG A 61 26.87 1.54 9.02
N SER A 62 25.56 1.78 9.14
CA SER A 62 24.55 0.73 9.12
C SER A 62 24.44 0.05 7.76
N LEU A 63 24.68 0.75 6.65
CA LEU A 63 24.74 0.11 5.32
C LEU A 63 25.99 -0.78 5.18
N LEU A 64 27.12 -0.37 5.77
CA LEU A 64 28.33 -1.20 5.80
C LEU A 64 28.16 -2.44 6.69
N GLN A 65 27.49 -2.30 7.84
CA GLN A 65 27.13 -3.41 8.72
C GLN A 65 26.18 -4.37 8.02
N LEU A 66 25.13 -3.84 7.37
CA LEU A 66 24.19 -4.62 6.57
C LEU A 66 24.91 -5.42 5.49
N ARG A 67 25.81 -4.79 4.72
CA ARG A 67 26.62 -5.50 3.74
C ARG A 67 27.46 -6.60 4.38
N ARG A 68 28.21 -6.31 5.45
CA ARG A 68 29.04 -7.32 6.13
C ARG A 68 28.17 -8.49 6.61
N PHE A 69 27.00 -8.21 7.16
CA PHE A 69 26.05 -9.22 7.57
C PHE A 69 25.60 -10.10 6.39
N ILE A 70 25.23 -9.48 5.26
CA ILE A 70 24.82 -10.20 4.05
C ILE A 70 25.93 -11.16 3.57
N LEU A 71 27.17 -10.68 3.54
CA LEU A 71 28.30 -11.48 3.05
C LEU A 71 28.71 -12.58 4.04
N ASN A 72 28.81 -12.26 5.33
CA ASN A 72 29.25 -13.23 6.34
C ASN A 72 28.26 -14.38 6.54
N ASN A 73 26.98 -14.18 6.18
CA ASN A 73 25.95 -15.20 6.30
C ASN A 73 25.65 -15.92 4.97
N ASN A 74 26.38 -15.59 3.89
CA ASN A 74 26.24 -16.20 2.56
C ASN A 74 24.81 -16.12 2.01
N PHE A 75 24.15 -14.96 2.11
CA PHE A 75 22.84 -14.78 1.47
C PHE A 75 22.97 -14.82 -0.05
N GLU A 76 22.08 -15.56 -0.69
CA GLU A 76 22.05 -15.75 -2.14
C GLU A 76 21.08 -14.80 -2.81
N VAL A 77 20.00 -14.41 -2.11
CA VAL A 77 18.98 -13.49 -2.61
C VAL A 77 18.78 -12.34 -1.63
N VAL A 78 18.85 -11.11 -2.15
CA VAL A 78 18.54 -9.87 -1.43
C VAL A 78 17.30 -9.24 -2.07
N ILE A 79 16.22 -9.14 -1.29
CA ILE A 79 14.97 -8.53 -1.70
C ILE A 79 14.83 -7.17 -1.00
N LEU A 80 14.68 -6.10 -1.77
CA LEU A 80 14.44 -4.75 -1.25
C LEU A 80 12.95 -4.42 -1.32
N ASN A 81 12.29 -4.31 -0.16
CA ASN A 81 10.88 -3.95 -0.05
C ASN A 81 10.58 -2.57 -0.66
N THR A 82 11.56 -1.66 -0.61
CA THR A 82 11.49 -0.38 -1.28
C THR A 82 12.78 -0.17 -2.06
N MET A 83 12.72 -0.26 -3.38
CA MET A 83 13.90 -0.11 -4.24
C MET A 83 14.03 1.32 -4.80
N GLN A 84 13.89 2.31 -3.94
CA GLN A 84 13.91 3.73 -4.30
C GLN A 84 14.57 4.57 -3.21
N GLY A 85 15.08 5.75 -3.59
CA GLY A 85 15.59 6.73 -2.63
C GLY A 85 17.09 6.65 -2.34
N SER A 86 17.58 7.62 -1.56
CA SER A 86 19.02 7.87 -1.40
C SER A 86 19.76 6.78 -0.64
N ASN A 87 19.13 6.14 0.35
CA ASN A 87 19.73 5.04 1.09
C ASN A 87 19.90 3.78 0.22
N ILE A 88 18.93 3.51 -0.66
CA ILE A 88 19.03 2.42 -1.64
C ILE A 88 20.16 2.71 -2.63
N LEU A 89 20.27 3.94 -3.14
CA LEU A 89 21.38 4.33 -4.01
C LEU A 89 22.73 4.07 -3.33
N LYS A 90 22.92 4.56 -2.10
CA LYS A 90 24.16 4.34 -1.32
C LYS A 90 24.44 2.85 -1.09
N PHE A 91 23.41 2.06 -0.79
CA PHE A 91 23.53 0.62 -0.61
C PHE A 91 23.97 -0.09 -1.90
N CYS A 92 23.42 0.32 -3.05
CA CYS A 92 23.74 -0.25 -4.35
C CYS A 92 25.14 0.11 -4.86
N LEU A 93 25.74 1.19 -4.35
CA LEU A 93 27.13 1.55 -4.63
C LEU A 93 28.14 0.70 -3.85
N LEU A 94 27.70 -0.05 -2.83
CA LEU A 94 28.60 -0.95 -2.11
C LEU A 94 28.95 -2.18 -2.97
N PRO A 95 30.19 -2.70 -2.90
CA PRO A 95 30.61 -3.81 -3.76
C PRO A 95 30.03 -5.14 -3.27
N PHE A 96 29.15 -5.78 -4.02
CA PHE A 96 28.68 -7.15 -3.74
C PHE A 96 29.11 -8.13 -4.83
N PRO A 97 29.41 -9.40 -4.49
CA PRO A 97 29.68 -10.46 -5.46
C PRO A 97 28.56 -10.60 -6.50
N LYS A 98 28.90 -11.07 -7.70
CA LYS A 98 27.94 -11.26 -8.81
C LYS A 98 26.95 -12.40 -8.58
N HIS A 99 27.27 -13.36 -7.70
CA HIS A 99 26.40 -14.51 -7.41
C HIS A 99 25.18 -14.13 -6.55
N ILE A 100 25.19 -12.98 -5.87
CA ILE A 100 24.06 -12.52 -5.06
C ILE A 100 23.01 -11.92 -5.99
N LYS A 101 21.82 -12.52 -6.03
CA LYS A 101 20.67 -12.03 -6.79
C LYS A 101 20.01 -10.88 -6.03
N PHE A 102 19.84 -9.74 -6.70
CA PHE A 102 19.15 -8.58 -6.16
C PHE A 102 17.80 -8.42 -6.84
N VAL A 103 16.74 -8.33 -6.03
CA VAL A 103 15.37 -8.08 -6.48
C VAL A 103 14.82 -6.89 -5.70
N GLY A 104 14.02 -6.04 -6.34
CA GLY A 104 13.49 -4.85 -5.69
C GLY A 104 12.04 -4.57 -6.06
N ILE A 105 11.34 -3.88 -5.16
CA ILE A 105 9.95 -3.49 -5.38
C ILE A 105 9.89 -2.01 -5.73
N LEU A 106 9.23 -1.72 -6.85
CA LEU A 106 8.98 -0.36 -7.34
C LEU A 106 7.61 0.12 -6.86
N HIS A 107 7.63 1.03 -5.89
CA HIS A 107 6.42 1.70 -5.39
C HIS A 107 5.96 2.85 -6.28
N ASP A 108 6.80 3.32 -7.20
CA ASP A 108 6.47 4.37 -8.17
C ASP A 108 7.36 4.23 -9.42
N THR A 109 6.82 3.67 -10.50
CA THR A 109 7.62 3.37 -11.70
C THR A 109 8.04 4.61 -12.47
N SER A 110 7.38 5.77 -12.28
CA SER A 110 7.73 7.01 -12.97
C SER A 110 9.16 7.48 -12.68
N LYS A 111 9.71 7.07 -11.53
CA LYS A 111 11.09 7.40 -11.14
C LYS A 111 12.13 6.75 -12.05
N LEU A 112 11.81 5.63 -12.72
CA LEU A 112 12.75 5.00 -13.66
C LEU A 112 13.10 5.92 -14.82
N GLU A 113 12.16 6.76 -15.26
CA GLU A 113 12.36 7.70 -16.37
C GLU A 113 12.88 9.05 -15.87
N THR A 114 12.32 9.52 -14.76
CA THR A 114 12.52 10.90 -14.29
C THR A 114 13.68 11.07 -13.32
N SER A 115 14.10 10.02 -12.60
CA SER A 115 15.09 10.13 -11.53
C SER A 115 16.45 9.55 -11.93
N TRP A 116 17.48 10.40 -11.93
CA TRP A 116 18.86 9.96 -12.15
C TRP A 116 19.32 8.92 -11.11
N GLY A 117 19.02 9.15 -9.84
CA GLY A 117 19.34 8.20 -8.77
C GLY A 117 18.66 6.84 -8.97
N GLN A 118 17.39 6.84 -9.40
CA GLN A 118 16.69 5.60 -9.70
C GLN A 118 17.28 4.87 -10.91
N ARG A 119 17.70 5.59 -11.95
CA ARG A 119 18.40 5.00 -13.10
C ARG A 119 19.71 4.35 -12.69
N MET A 120 20.44 4.93 -11.73
CA MET A 120 21.64 4.30 -11.17
C MET A 120 21.31 3.04 -10.36
N ILE A 121 20.29 3.10 -9.49
CA ILE A 121 19.79 1.94 -8.76
C ILE A 121 19.47 0.82 -9.76
N ALA A 122 18.65 1.10 -10.78
CA ALA A 122 18.21 0.13 -11.78
C ALA A 122 19.33 -0.45 -12.67
N ARG A 123 20.57 0.06 -12.62
CA ARG A 123 21.73 -0.62 -13.26
C ARG A 123 22.20 -1.83 -12.46
N ARG A 124 21.92 -1.88 -11.15
CA ARG A 124 22.29 -2.97 -10.25
C ARG A 124 21.26 -4.10 -10.22
N PHE A 125 20.01 -3.79 -10.53
CA PHE A 125 18.90 -4.74 -10.54
C PHE A 125 18.44 -4.98 -11.96
N ASN A 126 18.03 -6.20 -12.24
CA ASN A 126 17.32 -6.57 -13.45
C ASN A 126 16.01 -7.30 -13.14
N HIS A 127 15.68 -7.50 -11.86
CA HIS A 127 14.47 -8.18 -11.42
C HIS A 127 13.67 -7.26 -10.50
N PHE A 128 12.41 -7.00 -10.87
CA PHE A 128 11.56 -6.07 -10.12
C PHE A 128 10.15 -6.60 -9.93
N TYR A 129 9.56 -6.27 -8.78
CA TYR A 129 8.12 -6.35 -8.59
C TYR A 129 7.50 -4.95 -8.70
N THR A 130 6.30 -4.88 -9.28
CA THR A 130 5.33 -3.83 -9.01
C THR A 130 4.28 -4.35 -8.03
N LEU A 131 3.45 -3.45 -7.49
CA LEU A 131 2.45 -3.79 -6.48
C LEU A 131 1.07 -4.15 -7.06
N SER A 132 0.93 -4.12 -8.38
CA SER A 132 -0.28 -4.50 -9.08
C SER A 132 -0.01 -4.70 -10.57
N LYS A 133 -0.86 -5.48 -11.23
CA LYS A 133 -0.73 -5.87 -12.64
C LYS A 133 -0.80 -4.66 -13.59
N TYR A 134 -1.68 -3.71 -13.29
CA TYR A 134 -1.90 -2.53 -14.15
C TYR A 134 -0.73 -1.52 -14.12
N ILE A 135 0.19 -1.63 -13.15
CA ILE A 135 1.30 -0.69 -13.04
C ILE A 135 2.25 -0.89 -14.21
N GLU A 136 2.42 0.17 -15.00
CA GLU A 136 3.31 0.15 -16.14
C GLU A 136 4.76 0.30 -15.71
N VAL A 137 5.63 -0.51 -16.31
CA VAL A 137 7.09 -0.37 -16.22
C VAL A 137 7.61 -0.03 -17.60
N VAL A 138 8.62 0.84 -17.67
CA VAL A 138 9.31 1.18 -18.93
C VAL A 138 9.75 -0.09 -19.65
N ASP A 139 9.42 -0.18 -20.93
CA ASP A 139 9.88 -1.29 -21.76
C ASP A 139 11.41 -1.24 -21.89
N ASN A 140 12.07 -2.21 -21.27
CA ASN A 140 13.50 -2.37 -21.31
C ASN A 140 13.81 -3.87 -21.32
N LYS A 141 14.41 -4.35 -22.41
CA LYS A 141 14.73 -5.77 -22.62
C LYS A 141 15.60 -6.40 -21.52
N LYS A 142 16.26 -5.60 -20.68
CA LYS A 142 17.05 -6.08 -19.54
C LYS A 142 16.22 -6.30 -18.28
N PHE A 143 15.03 -5.71 -18.19
CA PHE A 143 14.19 -5.79 -17.00
C PHE A 143 13.31 -7.04 -17.08
N ILE A 144 13.38 -7.84 -16.02
CA ILE A 144 12.50 -8.95 -15.74
C ILE A 144 11.56 -8.45 -14.67
N THR A 145 10.29 -8.25 -15.03
CA THR A 145 9.30 -7.65 -14.16
C THR A 145 8.15 -8.60 -13.92
N THR A 146 7.61 -8.56 -12.71
CA THR A 146 6.32 -9.15 -12.40
C THR A 146 5.63 -8.29 -11.34
N TYR A 147 4.51 -8.74 -10.80
CA TYR A 147 3.78 -8.04 -9.77
C TYR A 147 3.36 -8.98 -8.65
N PHE A 148 3.11 -8.40 -7.47
CA PHE A 148 2.33 -9.07 -6.44
C PHE A 148 1.42 -8.05 -5.75
N ASN A 149 0.29 -8.51 -5.24
CA ASN A 149 -0.64 -7.65 -4.49
C ASN A 149 -0.34 -7.74 -2.98
N PRO A 150 0.03 -6.64 -2.29
CA PRO A 150 0.31 -6.64 -0.85
C PRO A 150 -0.99 -6.64 -0.01
N CYS A 151 -1.90 -7.59 -0.31
CA CYS A 151 -3.25 -7.66 0.26
C CYS A 151 -3.43 -8.79 1.29
N TYR A 152 -2.35 -9.39 1.76
CA TYR A 152 -2.40 -10.41 2.82
C TYR A 152 -1.94 -9.78 4.12
N PHE A 153 -2.73 -9.99 5.17
CA PHE A 153 -2.50 -9.39 6.48
C PHE A 153 -2.56 -10.46 7.57
N LYS A 154 -1.91 -10.16 8.69
CA LYS A 154 -2.12 -10.91 9.93
C LYS A 154 -3.61 -10.92 10.26
N LYS A 155 -4.09 -12.01 10.85
CA LYS A 155 -5.42 -12.03 11.47
C LYS A 155 -5.40 -11.16 12.73
N TYR A 156 -5.95 -9.95 12.63
CA TYR A 156 -6.16 -9.07 13.77
C TYR A 156 -7.41 -9.48 14.55
N LYS A 157 -7.30 -9.41 15.89
CA LYS A 157 -8.48 -9.44 16.76
C LYS A 157 -9.34 -8.24 16.43
N THR A 158 -10.64 -8.47 16.34
CA THR A 158 -11.61 -7.41 16.06
C THR A 158 -12.26 -6.95 17.35
N VAL A 159 -12.46 -5.65 17.45
CA VAL A 159 -13.31 -5.06 18.47
C VAL A 159 -14.74 -4.98 17.94
N SER A 160 -15.72 -5.12 18.82
CA SER A 160 -17.11 -4.90 18.47
C SER A 160 -17.33 -3.42 18.19
N LEU A 161 -17.91 -3.10 17.04
CA LEU A 161 -18.28 -1.75 16.65
C LEU A 161 -19.79 -1.66 16.56
N ASP A 162 -20.38 -0.66 17.21
CA ASP A 162 -21.81 -0.39 17.07
C ASP A 162 -22.03 0.45 15.81
N LYS A 163 -22.63 -0.18 14.81
CA LYS A 163 -22.97 0.46 13.54
C LYS A 163 -24.38 1.04 13.54
N GLY A 164 -25.26 0.65 14.47
CA GLY A 164 -26.63 1.19 14.56
C GLY A 164 -27.50 1.10 13.30
N GLY A 165 -27.14 0.29 12.31
CA GLY A 165 -27.80 0.27 10.98
C GLY A 165 -27.31 1.33 10.00
N ASP A 166 -26.27 2.09 10.36
CA ASP A 166 -25.63 3.05 9.47
C ASP A 166 -24.94 2.36 8.29
N LEU A 167 -24.81 3.11 7.21
CA LEU A 167 -23.95 2.79 6.08
C LEU A 167 -22.62 3.54 6.27
N TRP A 168 -21.52 2.79 6.36
CA TRP A 168 -20.20 3.31 6.62
C TRP A 168 -19.35 3.36 5.35
N ILE A 169 -18.94 4.56 4.99
CA ILE A 169 -18.01 4.82 3.90
C ILE A 169 -16.68 5.25 4.51
N THR A 170 -15.64 4.46 4.29
CA THR A 170 -14.36 4.66 4.97
C THR A 170 -13.29 5.23 4.05
N VAL A 171 -12.61 6.26 4.53
CA VAL A 171 -11.48 6.92 3.87
C VAL A 171 -10.22 6.66 4.72
N PRO A 172 -9.45 5.59 4.45
CA PRO A 172 -8.29 5.23 5.27
C PRO A 172 -7.06 6.08 4.96
N GLY A 173 -6.25 6.37 5.97
CA GLY A 173 -5.00 7.12 5.86
C GLY A 173 -5.16 8.62 6.12
N SER A 174 -4.04 9.35 6.05
CA SER A 174 -4.02 10.78 6.37
C SER A 174 -4.79 11.63 5.35
N ILE A 175 -5.29 12.77 5.85
CA ILE A 175 -6.00 13.78 5.06
C ILE A 175 -4.95 14.62 4.33
N SER A 176 -4.97 14.56 2.99
CA SER A 176 -3.96 15.16 2.13
C SER A 176 -4.56 15.71 0.84
N TYR A 177 -4.69 17.03 0.73
CA TYR A 177 -5.26 17.70 -0.45
C TYR A 177 -4.40 17.49 -1.71
N LYS A 178 -3.10 17.24 -1.54
CA LYS A 178 -2.20 16.86 -2.63
C LYS A 178 -2.58 15.52 -3.29
N ARG A 179 -3.15 14.60 -2.51
CA ARG A 179 -3.40 13.21 -2.94
C ARG A 179 -4.87 12.89 -3.16
N ARG A 180 -5.78 13.68 -2.58
CA ARG A 180 -7.21 13.38 -2.47
C ARG A 180 -8.04 14.65 -2.52
N SER A 181 -9.18 14.59 -3.22
CA SER A 181 -10.15 15.69 -3.28
C SER A 181 -11.12 15.60 -2.11
N TYR A 182 -10.71 16.14 -0.97
CA TYR A 182 -11.58 16.21 0.21
C TYR A 182 -12.71 17.25 0.05
N ASP A 183 -12.58 18.21 -0.87
CA ASP A 183 -13.70 19.11 -1.21
C ASP A 183 -14.88 18.33 -1.82
N VAL A 184 -14.61 17.33 -2.67
CA VAL A 184 -15.66 16.41 -3.18
C VAL A 184 -16.32 15.64 -2.04
N LEU A 185 -15.58 15.25 -1.01
CA LEU A 185 -16.16 14.58 0.16
C LEU A 185 -17.14 15.51 0.92
N LEU A 186 -16.82 16.81 1.04
CA LEU A 186 -17.73 17.79 1.63
C LEU A 186 -18.99 17.95 0.78
N GLU A 187 -18.85 18.03 -0.54
CA GLU A 187 -20.00 18.13 -1.46
C GLU A 187 -20.92 16.90 -1.35
N ILE A 188 -20.35 15.69 -1.34
CA ILE A 188 -21.11 14.45 -1.12
C ILE A 188 -21.81 14.50 0.24
N ALA A 189 -21.09 14.84 1.32
CA ALA A 189 -21.64 14.82 2.68
C ALA A 189 -22.76 15.85 2.91
N LYS A 190 -22.73 16.98 2.18
CA LYS A 190 -23.77 18.02 2.22
C LYS A 190 -24.94 17.76 1.27
N HIS A 191 -24.82 16.76 0.40
CA HIS A 191 -25.80 16.57 -0.66
C HIS A 191 -27.17 16.23 -0.06
N LYS A 192 -28.21 16.97 -0.47
CA LYS A 192 -29.58 16.85 0.07
C LYS A 192 -30.19 15.44 -0.04
N ASP A 193 -29.77 14.69 -1.07
CA ASP A 193 -30.27 13.34 -1.33
C ASP A 193 -29.46 12.25 -0.61
N LEU A 194 -28.40 12.63 0.14
CA LEU A 194 -27.65 11.69 0.97
C LEU A 194 -28.47 11.34 2.22
N LYS A 195 -28.72 10.05 2.43
CA LYS A 195 -29.46 9.56 3.60
C LYS A 195 -28.72 9.90 4.91
N GLU A 196 -29.49 10.22 5.97
CA GLU A 196 -28.97 10.57 7.29
C GLU A 196 -28.14 9.47 7.97
N ASN A 197 -28.44 8.20 7.66
CA ASN A 197 -27.74 7.05 8.21
C ASN A 197 -26.40 6.76 7.49
N VAL A 198 -25.93 7.62 6.59
CA VAL A 198 -24.61 7.47 5.97
C VAL A 198 -23.57 8.18 6.83
N LYS A 199 -22.54 7.44 7.27
CA LYS A 199 -21.40 7.96 8.01
C LYS A 199 -20.10 7.82 7.21
N PHE A 200 -19.30 8.87 7.23
CA PHE A 200 -17.95 8.88 6.69
C PHE A 200 -16.93 8.64 7.81
N ILE A 201 -16.15 7.57 7.67
CA ILE A 201 -15.12 7.22 8.63
C ILE A 201 -13.78 7.73 8.10
N LEU A 202 -13.24 8.80 8.69
CA LEU A 202 -11.90 9.28 8.37
C LEU A 202 -10.89 8.45 9.17
N LEU A 203 -10.51 7.31 8.61
CA LEU A 203 -9.72 6.29 9.31
C LEU A 203 -8.22 6.62 9.25
N GLY A 204 -7.87 7.74 9.88
CA GLY A 204 -6.54 8.28 10.06
C GLY A 204 -6.54 9.35 11.14
N ASP A 205 -5.36 9.76 11.60
CA ASP A 205 -5.21 10.83 12.58
C ASP A 205 -5.55 12.19 11.94
N ILE A 206 -6.68 12.78 12.32
CA ILE A 206 -7.20 14.06 11.83
C ILE A 206 -6.29 15.23 12.21
N THR A 207 -5.37 15.07 13.17
CA THR A 207 -4.47 16.14 13.60
C THR A 207 -3.23 16.28 12.72
N LYS A 208 -3.05 15.40 11.73
CA LYS A 208 -1.88 15.37 10.82
C LYS A 208 -2.20 15.94 9.45
N GLU A 209 -1.15 16.42 8.78
CA GLU A 209 -1.23 16.98 7.43
C GLU A 209 -2.35 18.04 7.32
N ASP A 210 -3.29 17.88 6.41
CA ASP A 210 -4.38 18.83 6.14
C ASP A 210 -5.63 18.56 7.01
N GLY A 211 -5.57 17.62 7.96
CA GLY A 211 -6.73 17.12 8.68
C GLY A 211 -7.40 18.15 9.61
N SER A 212 -6.63 18.99 10.30
CA SER A 212 -7.18 20.01 11.21
C SER A 212 -7.96 21.09 10.45
N ASP A 213 -7.47 21.48 9.26
CA ASP A 213 -8.20 22.37 8.36
C ASP A 213 -9.50 21.69 7.89
N PHE A 214 -9.42 20.43 7.48
CA PHE A 214 -10.60 19.68 7.03
C PHE A 214 -11.67 19.53 8.12
N LEU A 215 -11.27 19.25 9.37
CA LEU A 215 -12.17 19.21 10.51
C LEU A 215 -12.88 20.55 10.71
N SER A 216 -12.15 21.66 10.60
CA SER A 216 -12.72 23.01 10.70
C SER A 216 -13.74 23.29 9.60
N LYS A 217 -13.51 22.78 8.38
CA LYS A 217 -14.49 22.86 7.28
C LYS A 217 -15.75 22.05 7.60
N ILE A 218 -15.61 20.81 8.06
CA ILE A 218 -16.76 19.96 8.48
C ILE A 218 -17.61 20.68 9.54
N GLU A 219 -16.97 21.32 10.52
CA GLU A 219 -17.65 22.06 11.58
C GLU A 219 -18.36 23.30 11.06
N LYS A 220 -17.69 24.08 10.21
CA LYS A 220 -18.26 25.28 9.59
C LYS A 220 -19.49 24.96 8.72
N GLU A 221 -19.47 23.83 8.04
CA GLU A 221 -20.57 23.37 7.19
C GLU A 221 -21.71 22.71 7.99
N GLY A 222 -21.55 22.52 9.31
CA GLY A 222 -22.59 21.98 10.18
C GLY A 222 -22.94 20.51 9.90
N ILE A 223 -21.97 19.71 9.42
CA ILE A 223 -22.15 18.30 9.00
C ILE A 223 -21.33 17.31 9.85
N LYS A 224 -20.87 17.74 11.04
CA LYS A 224 -19.95 16.98 11.89
C LYS A 224 -20.50 15.60 12.27
N GLU A 225 -21.80 15.51 12.51
CA GLU A 225 -22.52 14.29 12.86
C GLU A 225 -22.49 13.21 11.75
N ARG A 226 -22.12 13.57 10.52
CA ARG A 226 -21.90 12.60 9.43
C ARG A 226 -20.51 11.97 9.46
N PHE A 227 -19.61 12.42 10.33
CA PHE A 227 -18.22 11.96 10.35
C PHE A 227 -17.86 11.25 11.64
N ILE A 228 -17.09 10.18 11.51
CA ILE A 228 -16.33 9.57 12.60
C ILE A 228 -14.85 9.87 12.35
N VAL A 229 -14.21 10.53 13.31
CA VAL A 229 -12.82 11.00 13.22
C VAL A 229 -11.99 10.53 14.41
N PHE A 230 -10.68 10.49 14.25
CA PHE A 230 -9.73 10.10 15.29
C PHE A 230 -8.65 11.16 15.43
N ASP A 231 -8.31 11.51 16.67
CA ASP A 231 -7.36 12.58 17.03
C ASP A 231 -5.95 12.08 17.38
N ARG A 232 -5.69 10.79 17.12
CA ARG A 232 -4.45 10.09 17.44
C ARG A 232 -4.25 8.88 16.55
N PHE A 233 -3.07 8.28 16.64
CA PHE A 233 -2.78 7.00 16.01
C PHE A 233 -3.83 5.94 16.39
N ILE A 234 -4.38 5.27 15.37
CA ILE A 234 -5.41 4.25 15.51
C ILE A 234 -4.71 2.88 15.65
N PRO A 235 -4.90 2.15 16.76
CA PRO A 235 -4.34 0.81 16.90
C PRO A 235 -4.84 -0.15 15.81
N ASP A 236 -4.00 -1.08 15.36
CA ASP A 236 -4.30 -2.01 14.27
C ASP A 236 -5.64 -2.76 14.47
N GLU A 237 -5.91 -3.26 15.68
CA GLU A 237 -7.17 -3.96 15.99
C GLU A 237 -8.40 -3.10 15.68
N LEU A 238 -8.37 -1.82 16.07
CA LEU A 238 -9.45 -0.87 15.81
C LEU A 238 -9.52 -0.51 14.32
N PHE A 239 -8.37 -0.21 13.71
CA PHE A 239 -8.25 0.11 12.28
C PHE A 239 -8.86 -0.98 11.40
N HIS A 240 -8.45 -2.24 11.63
CA HIS A 240 -8.94 -3.38 10.88
C HIS A 240 -10.40 -3.75 11.21
N SER A 241 -10.89 -3.39 12.40
CA SER A 241 -12.32 -3.56 12.74
C SER A 241 -13.21 -2.60 11.95
N TYR A 242 -12.79 -1.33 11.79
CA TYR A 242 -13.51 -0.38 10.95
C TYR A 242 -13.53 -0.85 9.50
N LEU A 243 -12.38 -1.25 8.94
CA LEU A 243 -12.31 -1.75 7.57
C LEU A 243 -13.23 -2.96 7.33
N LYS A 244 -13.35 -3.87 8.30
CA LYS A 244 -14.29 -5.01 8.21
C LYS A 244 -15.75 -4.57 8.28
N ALA A 245 -16.06 -3.54 9.06
CA ALA A 245 -17.41 -3.02 9.24
C ALA A 245 -17.87 -2.07 8.11
N SER A 246 -16.94 -1.48 7.35
CA SER A 246 -17.25 -0.59 6.22
C SER A 246 -18.08 -1.29 5.15
N ASP A 247 -19.01 -0.56 4.53
CA ASP A 247 -19.72 -1.03 3.33
C ASP A 247 -18.93 -0.66 2.08
N TYR A 248 -18.39 0.56 2.06
CA TYR A 248 -17.58 1.08 0.97
C TYR A 248 -16.28 1.68 1.46
N LEU A 249 -15.30 1.67 0.57
CA LEU A 249 -14.06 2.42 0.68
C LEU A 249 -14.08 3.58 -0.33
N LEU A 250 -13.55 4.74 0.06
CA LEU A 250 -13.57 5.94 -0.76
C LEU A 250 -12.16 6.54 -0.84
N PRO A 251 -11.45 6.46 -1.98
CA PRO A 251 -10.06 6.86 -2.12
C PRO A 251 -9.92 8.36 -2.41
N LEU A 252 -10.96 8.99 -2.95
CA LEU A 252 -11.03 10.41 -3.34
C LEU A 252 -9.95 10.85 -4.35
N ILE A 253 -9.45 9.94 -5.18
CA ILE A 253 -8.47 10.26 -6.23
C ILE A 253 -9.25 10.71 -7.48
N HIS A 254 -9.25 12.02 -7.73
CA HIS A 254 -9.91 12.65 -8.87
C HIS A 254 -8.86 13.26 -9.82
N PRO A 255 -9.15 13.43 -11.12
CA PRO A 255 -8.20 13.90 -12.13
C PRO A 255 -7.45 15.20 -11.78
N GLU A 256 -8.07 16.04 -10.97
CA GLU A 256 -7.63 17.38 -10.54
C GLU A 256 -6.63 17.28 -9.40
N THR A 257 -6.57 16.14 -8.70
CA THR A 257 -5.56 15.92 -7.66
C THR A 257 -4.17 15.81 -8.30
N PRO A 258 -3.15 16.50 -7.76
CA PRO A 258 -1.79 16.47 -8.32
C PRO A 258 -1.21 15.05 -8.50
N ALA A 259 -1.64 14.09 -7.67
CA ALA A 259 -1.14 12.72 -7.70
C ALA A 259 -1.92 11.76 -8.60
N ALA A 260 -3.07 12.15 -9.18
CA ALA A 260 -3.94 11.23 -9.94
C ALA A 260 -3.21 10.52 -11.08
N LYS A 261 -2.44 11.27 -11.89
CA LYS A 261 -1.65 10.72 -12.99
C LYS A 261 -0.69 9.60 -12.56
N GLN A 262 -0.16 9.68 -11.34
CA GLN A 262 0.71 8.63 -10.80
C GLN A 262 -0.09 7.39 -10.39
N TYR A 263 -1.29 7.54 -9.81
CA TYR A 263 -2.10 6.41 -9.37
C TYR A 263 -2.72 5.61 -10.51
N ILE A 264 -3.02 6.26 -11.65
CA ILE A 264 -3.56 5.58 -12.83
C ILE A 264 -2.52 4.73 -13.57
N LYS A 265 -1.22 5.00 -13.37
CA LYS A 265 -0.16 4.44 -14.22
C LYS A 265 1.01 3.82 -13.45
N ASN A 266 1.50 4.50 -12.44
CA ASN A 266 2.85 4.27 -11.89
C ASN A 266 2.88 3.69 -10.49
N LYS A 267 1.79 3.79 -9.72
CA LYS A 267 1.73 3.31 -8.33
C LYS A 267 0.31 2.98 -7.91
N ILE A 268 0.19 2.20 -6.84
CA ILE A 268 -1.08 1.96 -6.14
C ILE A 268 -1.29 2.96 -5.00
N SER A 269 -2.54 3.16 -4.61
CA SER A 269 -2.88 3.75 -3.31
C SER A 269 -2.95 2.65 -2.25
N GLY A 270 -2.60 2.97 -1.00
CA GLY A 270 -2.67 2.00 0.11
C GLY A 270 -4.07 1.44 0.38
N ILE A 271 -5.12 2.11 -0.08
CA ILE A 271 -6.51 1.62 0.01
C ILE A 271 -6.81 0.44 -0.93
N PHE A 272 -6.04 0.30 -2.01
CA PHE A 272 -6.25 -0.72 -3.03
C PHE A 272 -6.03 -2.13 -2.48
N PRO A 273 -4.89 -2.46 -1.84
CA PRO A 273 -4.70 -3.77 -1.21
C PRO A 273 -5.67 -4.00 -0.04
N LEU A 274 -6.07 -2.95 0.69
CA LEU A 274 -7.07 -3.08 1.76
C LEU A 274 -8.43 -3.54 1.19
N SER A 275 -8.85 -3.01 0.05
CA SER A 275 -10.10 -3.44 -0.58
C SER A 275 -10.10 -4.90 -0.97
N GLN A 276 -8.99 -5.39 -1.53
CA GLN A 276 -8.84 -6.79 -1.91
C GLN A 276 -8.82 -7.70 -0.68
N ALA A 277 -8.09 -7.30 0.36
CA ALA A 277 -7.98 -8.08 1.60
C ALA A 277 -9.31 -8.27 2.34
N TYR A 278 -10.15 -7.23 2.33
CA TYR A 278 -11.43 -7.22 3.04
C TYR A 278 -12.64 -7.44 2.14
N GLY A 279 -12.43 -7.65 0.84
CA GLY A 279 -13.49 -7.77 -0.16
C GLY A 279 -14.41 -6.54 -0.19
N LYS A 280 -13.88 -5.35 0.06
CA LYS A 280 -14.66 -4.11 0.18
C LYS A 280 -14.74 -3.38 -1.14
N ILE A 281 -15.95 -2.97 -1.51
CA ILE A 281 -16.20 -2.22 -2.73
C ILE A 281 -15.57 -0.82 -2.57
N ILE A 282 -14.79 -0.40 -3.56
CA ILE A 282 -14.28 0.96 -3.67
C ILE A 282 -15.19 1.77 -4.59
N LEU A 283 -15.58 2.96 -4.15
CA LEU A 283 -16.20 3.98 -4.99
C LEU A 283 -15.11 4.82 -5.66
N TYR A 284 -14.91 4.65 -6.96
CA TYR A 284 -13.85 5.30 -7.73
C TYR A 284 -14.38 6.39 -8.65
N HIS A 285 -13.54 7.39 -8.90
CA HIS A 285 -13.74 8.25 -10.06
C HIS A 285 -13.55 7.45 -11.37
N GLN A 286 -14.30 7.76 -12.42
CA GLN A 286 -14.31 7.04 -13.70
C GLN A 286 -12.96 6.99 -14.42
N ILE A 287 -11.97 7.82 -14.03
CA ILE A 287 -10.61 7.78 -14.60
C ILE A 287 -9.93 6.41 -14.45
N PHE A 288 -10.39 5.58 -13.50
CA PHE A 288 -9.87 4.23 -13.30
C PHE A 288 -10.57 3.16 -14.15
N GLU A 289 -11.76 3.44 -14.72
CA GLU A 289 -12.57 2.45 -15.43
C GLU A 289 -11.89 1.95 -16.72
N ALA A 290 -11.18 2.84 -17.41
CA ALA A 290 -10.48 2.51 -18.66
C ALA A 290 -9.11 1.85 -18.45
N ILE A 291 -8.65 1.67 -17.20
CA ILE A 291 -7.33 1.11 -16.91
C ILE A 291 -7.40 -0.41 -17.09
N LYS A 292 -6.66 -0.92 -18.08
CA LYS A 292 -6.50 -2.35 -18.30
C LYS A 292 -5.88 -3.01 -17.07
N ASP A 293 -6.38 -4.21 -16.72
CA ASP A 293 -5.88 -5.02 -15.59
C ASP A 293 -6.08 -4.36 -14.21
N PHE A 294 -7.00 -3.38 -14.11
CA PHE A 294 -7.42 -2.78 -12.84
C PHE A 294 -8.44 -3.68 -12.11
N ASP A 295 -7.95 -4.80 -11.59
CA ASP A 295 -8.78 -5.87 -11.00
C ASP A 295 -9.15 -5.62 -9.52
N TYR A 296 -9.80 -4.49 -9.24
CA TYR A 296 -10.31 -4.13 -7.91
C TYR A 296 -11.84 -4.19 -7.84
N PRO A 297 -12.43 -4.50 -6.67
CA PRO A 297 -13.88 -4.49 -6.49
C PRO A 297 -14.39 -3.05 -6.54
N ALA A 298 -14.74 -2.55 -7.72
CA ALA A 298 -14.95 -1.13 -7.98
C ALA A 298 -16.37 -0.81 -8.48
N LEU A 299 -16.90 0.34 -8.05
CA LEU A 299 -18.00 1.04 -8.70
C LEU A 299 -17.50 2.43 -9.10
N PHE A 300 -17.77 2.84 -10.33
CA PHE A 300 -17.26 4.10 -10.88
C PHE A 300 -18.33 5.19 -10.89
N TYR A 301 -17.95 6.42 -10.57
CA TYR A 301 -18.74 7.64 -10.67
C TYR A 301 -17.94 8.74 -11.37
N ASN A 302 -18.63 9.68 -12.01
CA ASN A 302 -18.03 10.87 -12.61
C ASN A 302 -18.52 12.19 -11.98
N SER A 303 -19.58 12.13 -11.18
CA SER A 303 -20.11 13.30 -10.45
C SER A 303 -20.52 12.95 -9.02
N VAL A 304 -20.78 13.98 -8.22
CA VAL A 304 -21.32 13.84 -6.86
C VAL A 304 -22.67 13.12 -6.90
N GLU A 305 -23.56 13.49 -7.82
CA GLU A 305 -24.89 12.91 -7.98
C GLU A 305 -24.82 11.41 -8.30
N GLU A 306 -23.90 11.01 -9.19
CA GLU A 306 -23.68 9.60 -9.48
C GLU A 306 -23.14 8.85 -8.25
N CYS A 307 -22.20 9.45 -7.50
CA CYS A 307 -21.69 8.86 -6.28
C CYS A 307 -22.81 8.66 -5.24
N ILE A 308 -23.67 9.65 -5.03
CA ILE A 308 -24.85 9.55 -4.16
C ILE A 308 -25.81 8.46 -4.62
N SER A 309 -26.02 8.33 -5.93
CA SER A 309 -26.84 7.26 -6.52
C SER A 309 -26.26 5.87 -6.21
N LEU A 310 -24.94 5.69 -6.32
CA LEU A 310 -24.24 4.45 -5.98
C LEU A 310 -24.35 4.10 -4.49
N ILE A 311 -24.22 5.09 -3.61
CA ILE A 311 -24.36 4.90 -2.16
C ILE A 311 -25.79 4.50 -1.80
N SER A 312 -26.77 5.12 -2.46
CA SER A 312 -28.19 4.95 -2.13
C SER A 312 -28.80 3.66 -2.66
N THR A 313 -28.24 3.13 -3.77
CA THR A 313 -28.76 1.96 -4.48
C THR A 313 -27.67 0.90 -4.62
N PRO A 314 -27.81 -0.29 -4.00
CA PRO A 314 -26.83 -1.35 -4.14
C PRO A 314 -26.63 -1.72 -5.62
N LYS A 315 -25.42 -1.51 -6.14
CA LYS A 315 -25.04 -1.97 -7.48
C LYS A 315 -24.14 -3.19 -7.38
N LYS A 316 -24.35 -4.15 -8.28
CA LYS A 316 -23.44 -5.29 -8.44
C LYS A 316 -22.17 -4.83 -9.14
N ILE A 317 -21.02 -5.29 -8.65
CA ILE A 317 -19.74 -5.09 -9.32
C ILE A 317 -19.77 -5.89 -10.62
N LYS A 318 -19.36 -5.27 -11.73
CA LYS A 318 -19.34 -5.92 -13.06
C LYS A 318 -18.19 -6.92 -13.18
N TYR A 319 -17.00 -6.54 -12.71
CA TYR A 319 -15.77 -7.30 -12.86
C TYR A 319 -14.93 -7.19 -11.58
N TYR A 320 -14.56 -8.33 -11.01
CA TYR A 320 -13.60 -8.42 -9.91
C TYR A 320 -13.04 -9.84 -9.86
N THR A 321 -11.71 -9.95 -9.90
CA THR A 321 -11.02 -11.21 -9.65
C THR A 321 -10.43 -11.15 -8.25
N PRO A 322 -10.92 -11.95 -7.28
CA PRO A 322 -10.35 -11.97 -5.94
C PRO A 322 -8.88 -12.42 -5.97
N PRO A 323 -8.03 -11.89 -5.07
CA PRO A 323 -6.62 -12.24 -5.05
C PRO A 323 -6.45 -13.73 -4.72
N ASN A 324 -5.72 -14.46 -5.56
CA ASN A 324 -5.43 -15.88 -5.36
C ASN A 324 -4.06 -16.05 -4.73
N TYR A 325 -4.03 -16.51 -3.47
CA TYR A 325 -2.79 -16.64 -2.69
C TYR A 325 -1.75 -17.54 -3.36
N GLU A 326 -2.15 -18.69 -3.91
CA GLU A 326 -1.23 -19.62 -4.54
C GLU A 326 -0.66 -19.08 -5.86
N GLU A 327 -1.45 -18.34 -6.63
CA GLU A 327 -0.97 -17.70 -7.86
C GLU A 327 -0.03 -16.53 -7.57
N GLU A 328 -0.37 -15.68 -6.59
CA GLU A 328 0.46 -14.57 -6.13
C GLU A 328 1.79 -15.07 -5.55
N LYS A 329 1.73 -16.08 -4.67
CA LYS A 329 2.91 -16.76 -4.12
C LYS A 329 3.78 -17.33 -5.22
N ARG A 330 3.18 -18.06 -6.17
CA ARG A 330 3.92 -18.66 -7.29
C ARG A 330 4.60 -17.60 -8.16
N ARG A 331 3.89 -16.51 -8.46
CA ARG A 331 4.44 -15.38 -9.22
C ARG A 331 5.58 -14.68 -8.49
N TYR A 332 5.41 -14.47 -7.18
CA TYR A 332 6.45 -13.90 -6.32
C TYR A 332 7.69 -14.80 -6.30
N LEU A 333 7.55 -16.07 -5.92
CA LEU A 333 8.66 -17.00 -5.80
C LEU A 333 9.36 -17.29 -7.13
N GLY A 334 8.63 -17.26 -8.26
CA GLY A 334 9.20 -17.45 -9.59
C GLY A 334 10.26 -16.40 -9.97
N LEU A 335 10.10 -15.14 -9.55
CA LEU A 335 11.10 -14.10 -9.89
C LEU A 335 12.43 -14.30 -9.15
N ILE A 336 12.45 -15.06 -8.05
CA ILE A 336 13.64 -15.36 -7.24
C ILE A 336 14.14 -16.80 -7.37
N ASP A 337 13.67 -17.52 -8.40
CA ASP A 337 14.06 -18.88 -8.76
C ASP A 337 13.89 -19.86 -7.58
N LEU A 338 12.68 -19.87 -7.01
CA LEU A 338 12.29 -20.75 -5.89
C LEU A 338 11.16 -21.74 -6.25
N ILE A 339 10.70 -21.75 -7.49
CA ILE A 339 9.71 -22.68 -8.06
C ILE A 339 10.23 -23.22 -9.38
#